data_AF-A0A1E1F5H4-F1
#
_entry.id   AF-A0A1E1F5H4-F1
#
_cell.length_a   1.000
_cell.length_b   1.000
_cell.length_c   1.000
_cell.angle_alpha   90.00
_cell.angle_beta   90.00
_cell.angle_gamma   90.00
#
_symmetry.space_group_name_H-M   'P 1'
#
loop_
_entity.id
_entity.type
_entity.pdbx_description
1 polymer ?
#
loop_
_entity_poly.entity_id
_entity_poly.type
_entity_poly.pdbx_seq_one_letter_code
_entity_poly.pdbx_strand_id
1 'polypeptide(L)'
;MFFFNYNRINAGISNPGVKQHMDALFGEERANALRAKLPGLSPELREAAILEALANEIHSLGGKFVLPFTFKNSEGTRTSHKLIFVSKHFKGYEIMKDIMAAESSTTDEGVPSLTYSPADASMPLLFSLAQPMSKLKGMLLEHYAGQTCSLDEIYESHSVGKPYIKKNYREALNTLEAAGQVSAYSTKGTRRKGTYPDHVKIQFKGGI
;
A
#
# COMPACT_ATOMS: atom_id res chain seq x y z
N MET A 1 -5.89 -1.82 15.67
CA MET A 1 -6.49 -0.92 14.67
C MET A 1 -7.03 0.30 15.39
N PHE A 2 -6.89 1.49 14.83
CA PHE A 2 -7.44 2.71 15.43
C PHE A 2 -7.95 3.68 14.38
N PHE A 3 -8.83 4.58 14.81
CA PHE A 3 -9.39 5.64 13.99
C PHE A 3 -8.47 6.87 13.97
N PHE A 4 -8.20 7.39 12.78
CA PHE A 4 -7.34 8.55 12.56
C PHE A 4 -8.15 9.66 11.88
N ASN A 5 -8.56 10.67 12.65
CA ASN A 5 -9.33 11.80 12.16
C ASN A 5 -8.44 12.76 11.36
N TYR A 6 -8.21 12.43 10.09
CA TYR A 6 -7.35 13.21 9.21
C TYR A 6 -7.76 14.69 9.16
N ASN A 7 -9.05 15.00 9.06
CA ASN A 7 -9.52 16.38 9.02
C ASN A 7 -9.09 17.19 10.26
N ARG A 8 -9.26 16.63 11.46
CA ARG A 8 -8.89 17.31 12.71
C ARG A 8 -7.39 17.44 12.85
N ILE A 9 -6.63 16.43 12.46
CA ILE A 9 -5.17 16.43 12.56
C ILE A 9 -4.55 17.40 11.56
N ASN A 10 -5.03 17.38 10.32
CA ASN A 10 -4.57 18.28 9.26
C ASN A 10 -4.73 19.76 9.63
N ALA A 11 -5.87 20.12 10.24
CA ALA A 11 -6.14 21.46 10.74
C ALA A 11 -5.40 21.77 12.06
N GLY A 12 -5.23 20.76 12.92
CA GLY A 12 -4.65 20.90 14.25
C GLY A 12 -3.13 21.02 14.27
N ILE A 13 -2.43 20.48 13.26
CA ILE A 13 -0.98 20.30 13.32
C ILE A 13 -0.19 21.60 13.51
N SER A 14 -0.64 22.69 12.86
CA SER A 14 -0.04 24.02 12.97
C SER A 14 -0.78 24.92 13.97
N ASN A 15 -1.82 24.41 14.64
CA ASN A 15 -2.63 25.19 15.57
C ASN A 15 -2.04 25.14 16.99
N PRO A 16 -1.60 26.28 17.56
CA PRO A 16 -1.01 26.33 18.91
C PRO A 16 -1.93 25.78 20.00
N GLY A 17 -3.25 25.96 19.87
CA GLY A 17 -4.24 25.54 20.88
C GLY A 17 -4.35 24.03 21.07
N VAL A 18 -3.84 23.23 20.13
CA VAL A 18 -3.81 21.77 20.23
C VAL A 18 -2.39 21.20 20.07
N LYS A 19 -1.35 22.04 20.18
CA LYS A 19 0.06 21.65 20.03
C LYS A 19 0.39 20.42 20.87
N GLN A 20 0.03 20.44 22.15
CA GLN A 20 0.30 19.34 23.09
C GLN A 20 -0.26 17.99 22.61
N HIS A 21 -1.44 17.97 21.98
CA HIS A 21 -2.05 16.73 21.48
C HIS A 21 -1.35 16.21 20.23
N MET A 22 -0.88 17.13 19.38
CA MET A 22 -0.11 16.76 18.18
C MET A 22 1.28 16.24 18.56
N ASP A 23 1.93 16.85 19.55
CA ASP A 23 3.21 16.39 20.06
C ASP A 23 3.08 15.02 20.74
N ALA A 24 2.00 14.77 21.49
CA ALA A 24 1.73 13.46 22.05
C ALA A 24 1.46 12.38 20.98
N LEU A 25 0.88 12.77 19.83
CA LEU A 25 0.54 11.84 18.76
C LEU A 25 1.74 11.47 17.88
N PHE A 26 2.63 12.42 17.59
CA PHE A 26 3.75 12.23 16.66
C PHE A 26 5.13 12.19 17.34
N GLY A 27 5.21 12.54 18.63
CA GLY A 27 6.45 12.97 19.27
C GLY A 27 6.78 14.43 18.92
N GLU A 28 7.28 15.19 19.91
CA GLU A 28 7.51 16.63 19.75
C GLU A 28 8.47 16.97 18.60
N GLU A 29 9.58 16.26 18.48
CA GLU A 29 10.58 16.49 17.43
C GLU A 29 9.99 16.28 16.03
N ARG A 30 9.27 15.17 15.82
CA ARG A 30 8.61 14.87 14.53
C ARG A 30 7.47 15.84 14.25
N ALA A 31 6.69 16.21 15.27
CA ALA A 31 5.62 17.19 15.12
C ALA A 31 6.18 18.55 14.67
N ASN A 32 7.31 18.98 15.23
CA ASN A 32 7.99 20.21 14.82
C ASN A 32 8.54 20.14 13.39
N ALA A 33 9.22 19.04 13.03
CA ALA A 33 9.70 18.83 11.67
C ALA A 33 8.54 18.82 10.65
N LEU A 34 7.43 18.18 11.01
CA LEU A 34 6.24 18.12 10.18
C LEU A 34 5.61 19.51 10.01
N ARG A 35 5.46 20.29 11.09
CA ARG A 35 4.98 21.70 11.01
C ARG A 35 5.81 22.55 10.04
N ALA A 36 7.12 22.35 10.01
CA ALA A 36 8.02 23.09 9.12
C ALA A 36 7.93 22.63 7.65
N LYS A 37 7.72 21.33 7.40
CA LYS A 37 7.62 20.73 6.05
C LYS A 37 6.30 21.02 5.34
N LEU A 38 5.23 21.23 6.11
CA LEU A 38 3.86 21.26 5.64
C LEU A 38 3.40 22.50 4.82
N PRO A 39 3.93 23.72 5.05
CA PRO A 39 3.56 24.89 4.24
C PRO A 39 3.91 24.69 2.76
N GLY A 40 3.02 25.13 1.86
CA GLY A 40 3.25 25.08 0.40
C GLY A 40 3.03 23.71 -0.26
N LEU A 41 2.82 22.63 0.51
CA LEU A 41 2.46 21.33 -0.06
C LEU A 41 1.04 21.30 -0.59
N SER A 42 0.82 20.56 -1.68
CA SER A 42 -0.53 20.23 -2.16
C SER A 42 -1.28 19.39 -1.12
N PRO A 43 -2.62 19.34 -1.15
CA PRO A 43 -3.40 18.51 -0.22
C PRO A 43 -2.95 17.04 -0.17
N GLU A 44 -2.59 16.47 -1.31
CA GLU A 44 -2.15 15.06 -1.44
C GLU A 44 -0.78 14.85 -0.81
N LEU A 45 0.19 15.74 -1.10
CA LEU A 45 1.53 15.67 -0.53
C LEU A 45 1.51 15.95 0.98
N ARG A 46 0.63 16.84 1.41
CA ARG A 46 0.38 17.12 2.83
C ARG A 46 -0.19 15.90 3.55
N GLU A 47 -1.18 15.23 2.96
CA GLU A 47 -1.73 13.99 3.50
C GLU A 47 -0.64 12.92 3.61
N ALA A 48 0.13 12.72 2.55
CA ALA A 48 1.23 11.75 2.52
C ALA A 48 2.26 12.04 3.62
N ALA A 49 2.69 13.30 3.79
CA ALA A 49 3.66 13.69 4.82
C ALA A 49 3.15 13.42 6.25
N ILE A 50 1.85 13.67 6.52
CA ILE A 50 1.25 13.40 7.83
C ILE A 50 1.21 11.89 8.10
N LEU A 51 0.85 11.07 7.11
CA LEU A 51 0.80 9.61 7.26
C LEU A 51 2.19 9.00 7.40
N GLU A 52 3.18 9.52 6.68
CA GLU A 52 4.58 9.13 6.81
C GLU A 52 5.09 9.38 8.23
N ALA A 53 4.82 10.57 8.80
CA ALA A 53 5.19 10.87 10.19
C ALA A 53 4.48 9.94 11.20
N LEU A 54 3.19 9.66 10.98
CA LEU A 54 2.44 8.71 11.81
C LEU A 54 3.06 7.30 11.73
N ALA A 55 3.37 6.82 10.53
CA ALA A 55 3.97 5.51 10.33
C ALA A 55 5.33 5.40 11.02
N ASN A 56 6.16 6.44 10.93
CA ASN A 56 7.45 6.51 11.61
C ASN A 56 7.30 6.48 13.14
N GLU A 57 6.31 7.18 13.69
CA GLU A 57 6.01 7.11 15.12
C GLU A 57 5.61 5.69 15.54
N ILE A 58 4.70 5.06 14.79
CA ILE A 58 4.28 3.67 15.05
C ILE A 58 5.46 2.70 14.98
N HIS A 59 6.37 2.88 14.02
CA HIS A 59 7.59 2.08 13.92
C HIS A 59 8.49 2.24 15.14
N SER A 60 8.62 3.48 15.64
CA SER A 60 9.40 3.76 16.86
C SER A 60 8.82 3.08 18.11
N LEU A 61 7.50 2.87 18.13
CA LEU A 61 6.77 2.15 19.19
C LEU A 61 6.77 0.62 18.98
N GLY A 62 7.44 0.12 17.94
CA GLY A 62 7.60 -1.31 17.66
C GLY A 62 6.52 -1.93 16.79
N GLY A 63 5.64 -1.14 16.17
CA GLY A 63 4.84 -1.60 15.03
C GLY A 63 5.74 -1.85 13.82
N LYS A 64 5.41 -2.84 12.97
CA LYS A 64 6.23 -3.15 11.78
C LYS A 64 5.51 -2.91 10.46
N PHE A 65 4.21 -3.18 10.44
CA PHE A 65 3.39 -3.08 9.25
C PHE A 65 2.24 -2.13 9.53
N VAL A 66 2.24 -0.99 8.84
CA VAL A 66 1.19 0.02 8.93
C VAL A 66 0.36 -0.02 7.65
N LEU A 67 -0.96 -0.16 7.80
CA LEU A 67 -1.90 -0.22 6.70
C LEU A 67 -3.02 0.81 6.90
N PRO A 68 -2.95 1.94 6.19
CA PRO A 68 -4.03 2.92 6.18
C PRO A 68 -5.14 2.51 5.20
N PHE A 69 -6.39 2.65 5.63
CA PHE A 69 -7.57 2.57 4.78
C PHE A 69 -8.31 3.90 4.81
N THR A 70 -8.57 4.47 3.63
CA THR A 70 -9.03 5.86 3.51
C THR A 70 -10.54 5.93 3.41
N PHE A 71 -11.16 6.86 4.14
CA PHE A 71 -12.59 7.17 3.97
C PHE A 71 -12.73 8.57 3.38
N LYS A 72 -13.38 8.68 2.23
CA LYS A 72 -13.78 9.97 1.65
C LYS A 72 -15.08 10.47 2.26
N ASN A 73 -15.33 11.76 2.15
CA ASN A 73 -16.65 12.35 2.43
C ASN A 73 -17.71 11.84 1.45
N SER A 74 -18.98 12.19 1.68
CA SER A 74 -20.11 11.79 0.83
C SER A 74 -19.93 12.18 -0.64
N GLU A 75 -19.24 13.28 -0.91
CA GLU A 75 -18.94 13.78 -2.26
C GLU A 75 -17.73 13.08 -2.93
N GLY A 76 -16.98 12.25 -2.21
CA GLY A 76 -15.76 11.59 -2.72
C GLY A 76 -14.53 12.51 -2.83
N THR A 77 -14.68 13.81 -2.61
CA THR A 77 -13.66 14.84 -2.89
C THR A 77 -12.57 14.94 -1.85
N ARG A 78 -12.85 14.66 -0.57
CA ARG A 78 -11.93 14.91 0.54
C ARG A 78 -11.79 13.70 1.46
N THR A 79 -10.56 13.45 1.92
CA THR A 79 -10.32 12.48 2.99
C THR A 79 -10.94 12.97 4.29
N SER A 80 -11.84 12.19 4.87
CA SER A 80 -12.47 12.50 6.16
C SER A 80 -11.64 11.97 7.32
N HIS A 81 -11.35 10.68 7.28
CA HIS A 81 -10.61 9.93 8.27
C HIS A 81 -9.97 8.70 7.64
N LYS A 82 -9.19 7.99 8.44
CA LYS A 82 -8.62 6.69 8.08
C LYS A 82 -8.79 5.70 9.20
N LEU A 83 -8.89 4.44 8.85
CA LEU A 83 -8.61 3.35 9.78
C LEU A 83 -7.15 2.94 9.59
N ILE A 84 -6.39 2.96 10.68
CA ILE A 84 -4.98 2.57 10.66
C ILE A 84 -4.86 1.22 11.33
N PHE A 85 -4.49 0.20 10.55
CA PHE A 85 -4.13 -1.10 11.07
C PHE A 85 -2.62 -1.17 11.27
N VAL A 86 -2.20 -1.80 12.38
CA VAL A 86 -0.80 -1.98 12.76
C VAL A 86 -0.60 -3.42 13.18
N SER A 87 0.46 -4.05 12.67
CA SER A 87 0.86 -5.41 13.03
C SER A 87 2.37 -5.52 13.21
N LYS A 88 2.81 -6.52 13.98
CA LYS A 88 4.23 -6.95 14.06
C LYS A 88 4.57 -8.08 13.09
N HIS A 89 3.57 -8.75 12.53
CA HIS A 89 3.72 -9.89 11.64
C HIS A 89 3.04 -9.64 10.29
N PHE A 90 3.71 -10.07 9.21
CA PHE A 90 3.22 -9.90 7.86
C PHE A 90 1.87 -10.60 7.64
N LYS A 91 1.67 -11.78 8.25
CA LYS A 91 0.40 -12.50 8.11
C LYS A 91 -0.83 -11.68 8.54
N GLY A 92 -0.70 -10.92 9.64
CA GLY A 92 -1.76 -10.01 10.08
C GLY A 92 -1.98 -8.83 9.13
N TYR A 93 -0.90 -8.33 8.53
CA TYR A 93 -0.95 -7.30 7.49
C TYR A 93 -1.64 -7.80 6.23
N GLU A 94 -1.28 -8.99 5.73
CA GLU A 94 -1.90 -9.64 4.56
C GLU A 94 -3.41 -9.83 4.77
N ILE A 95 -3.81 -10.44 5.88
CA ILE A 95 -5.25 -10.68 6.17
C ILE A 95 -6.02 -9.36 6.17
N MET A 96 -5.52 -8.34 6.88
CA MET A 96 -6.23 -7.06 6.93
C MET A 96 -6.23 -6.35 5.57
N LYS A 97 -5.16 -6.50 4.79
CA LYS A 97 -5.08 -5.95 3.43
C LYS A 97 -6.10 -6.58 2.50
N ASP A 98 -6.31 -7.89 2.58
CA ASP A 98 -7.33 -8.58 1.80
C ASP A 98 -8.76 -8.15 2.20
N ILE A 99 -9.01 -7.96 3.50
CA ILE A 99 -10.30 -7.41 4.00
C ILE A 99 -10.52 -6.00 3.45
N MET A 100 -9.54 -5.11 3.62
CA MET A 100 -9.62 -3.72 3.13
C MET A 100 -9.70 -3.65 1.59
N ALA A 101 -9.08 -4.59 0.88
CA ALA A 101 -9.22 -4.69 -0.56
C ALA A 101 -10.66 -5.01 -0.97
N ALA A 102 -11.33 -5.93 -0.26
CA ALA A 102 -12.73 -6.28 -0.51
C ALA A 102 -13.70 -5.12 -0.20
N GLU A 103 -13.36 -4.29 0.80
CA GLU A 103 -14.15 -3.11 1.18
C GLU A 103 -13.81 -1.85 0.37
N SER A 104 -12.86 -1.92 -0.57
CA SER A 104 -12.49 -0.78 -1.41
C SER A 104 -13.61 -0.46 -2.40
N SER A 105 -13.94 0.83 -2.55
CA SER A 105 -15.03 1.25 -3.45
C SER A 105 -14.68 1.10 -4.93
N THR A 106 -13.39 1.00 -5.27
CA THR A 106 -12.92 0.87 -6.66
C THR A 106 -11.80 -0.16 -6.77
N THR A 107 -11.75 -0.81 -7.93
CA THR A 107 -10.70 -1.75 -8.32
C THR A 107 -10.29 -1.50 -9.77
N ASP A 108 -9.09 -0.99 -9.98
CA ASP A 108 -8.55 -0.68 -11.31
C ASP A 108 -7.60 -1.79 -11.75
N GLU A 109 -7.89 -2.46 -12.88
CA GLU A 109 -7.15 -3.66 -13.32
C GLU A 109 -7.03 -4.72 -12.21
N GLY A 110 -8.07 -4.83 -11.35
CA GLY A 110 -8.07 -5.73 -10.20
C GLY A 110 -7.20 -5.28 -9.02
N VAL A 111 -6.64 -4.06 -9.03
CA VAL A 111 -5.88 -3.48 -7.92
C VAL A 111 -6.83 -2.61 -7.08
N PRO A 112 -6.99 -2.89 -5.78
CA PRO A 112 -7.91 -2.15 -4.92
C PRO A 112 -7.37 -0.74 -4.60
N SER A 113 -8.26 0.23 -4.46
CA SER A 113 -7.88 1.59 -4.07
C SER A 113 -7.52 1.75 -2.60
N LEU A 114 -7.81 0.75 -1.75
CA LEU A 114 -7.70 0.82 -0.28
C LEU A 114 -8.40 2.08 0.28
N THR A 115 -9.50 2.42 -0.36
CA THR A 115 -10.28 3.62 -0.10
C THR A 115 -11.77 3.27 -0.21
N TYR A 116 -12.54 3.72 0.77
CA TYR A 116 -13.98 3.78 0.71
C TYR A 116 -14.45 5.19 0.38
N SER A 117 -15.32 5.29 -0.63
CA SER A 117 -15.89 6.54 -1.14
C SER A 117 -17.34 6.29 -1.55
N PRO A 118 -18.32 6.90 -0.84
CA PRO A 118 -19.74 6.74 -1.19
C PRO A 118 -20.06 7.15 -2.63
N ALA A 119 -19.42 8.22 -3.12
CA ALA A 119 -19.60 8.70 -4.49
C ALA A 119 -19.12 7.67 -5.52
N ASP A 120 -17.93 7.09 -5.34
CA ASP A 120 -17.40 6.09 -6.27
C ASP A 120 -18.18 4.78 -6.21
N ALA A 121 -18.64 4.38 -5.02
CA ALA A 121 -19.53 3.23 -4.85
C ALA A 121 -20.86 3.41 -5.61
N SER A 122 -21.35 4.65 -5.75
CA SER A 122 -22.55 4.98 -6.52
C SER A 122 -22.30 5.11 -8.04
N MET A 123 -21.05 5.29 -8.48
CA MET A 123 -20.67 5.50 -9.87
C MET A 123 -19.43 4.67 -10.28
N PRO A 124 -19.55 3.34 -10.38
CA PRO A 124 -18.40 2.43 -10.53
C PRO A 124 -17.75 2.44 -11.93
N LEU A 125 -18.30 3.15 -12.91
CA LEU A 125 -17.86 3.12 -14.31
C LEU A 125 -16.75 4.14 -14.66
N LEU A 126 -16.22 4.87 -13.67
CA LEU A 126 -15.11 5.80 -13.90
C LEU A 126 -13.84 5.03 -14.25
N PHE A 127 -13.31 5.25 -15.45
CA PHE A 127 -12.06 4.62 -15.89
C PHE A 127 -10.84 5.33 -15.30
N SER A 128 -9.96 4.56 -14.68
CA SER A 128 -8.70 5.05 -14.14
C SER A 128 -7.55 4.93 -15.14
N LEU A 129 -6.87 6.05 -15.39
CA LEU A 129 -5.66 6.09 -16.22
C LEU A 129 -4.40 5.60 -15.47
N ALA A 130 -4.54 5.10 -14.24
CA ALA A 130 -3.40 4.79 -13.39
C ALA A 130 -2.55 3.59 -13.87
N GLN A 131 -3.11 2.71 -14.70
CA GLN A 131 -2.47 1.50 -15.26
C GLN A 131 -1.66 0.72 -14.21
N PRO A 132 -2.26 0.39 -13.05
CA PRO A 132 -1.53 -0.10 -11.89
C PRO A 132 -0.86 -1.46 -12.11
N MET A 133 -1.40 -2.34 -12.95
CA MET A 133 -0.79 -3.64 -13.26
C MET A 133 0.44 -3.49 -14.15
N SER A 134 0.44 -2.53 -15.07
CA SER A 134 1.62 -2.19 -15.87
C SER A 134 2.77 -1.71 -14.98
N LYS A 135 2.47 -0.80 -14.03
CA LYS A 135 3.43 -0.33 -13.03
C LYS A 135 3.97 -1.46 -12.16
N LEU A 136 3.10 -2.37 -11.69
CA LEU A 136 3.54 -3.53 -10.89
C LEU A 136 4.55 -4.37 -11.64
N LYS A 137 4.28 -4.72 -12.91
CA LYS A 137 5.20 -5.48 -13.75
C LYS A 137 6.56 -4.79 -13.88
N GLY A 138 6.58 -3.49 -14.15
CA GLY A 138 7.82 -2.71 -14.23
C GLY A 138 8.63 -2.75 -12.94
N MET A 139 7.97 -2.50 -11.79
CA MET A 139 8.63 -2.56 -10.48
C MET A 139 9.18 -3.94 -10.15
N LEU A 140 8.47 -5.01 -10.50
CA LEU A 140 8.95 -6.38 -10.26
C LEU A 140 10.20 -6.70 -11.08
N LEU A 141 10.23 -6.30 -12.36
CA LEU A 141 11.39 -6.52 -13.22
C LEU A 141 12.62 -5.73 -12.76
N GLU A 142 12.42 -4.48 -12.33
CA GLU A 142 13.49 -3.63 -11.82
C GLU A 142 14.03 -4.15 -10.48
N HIS A 143 13.15 -4.40 -9.52
CA HIS A 143 13.55 -4.73 -8.15
C HIS A 143 14.16 -6.13 -8.02
N TYR A 144 13.68 -7.09 -8.80
CA TYR A 144 14.13 -8.48 -8.74
C TYR A 144 15.05 -8.89 -9.89
N ALA A 145 15.57 -7.94 -10.68
CA ALA A 145 16.46 -8.22 -11.80
C ALA A 145 17.59 -9.20 -11.42
N GLY A 146 17.70 -10.32 -12.13
CA GLY A 146 18.70 -11.36 -11.89
C GLY A 146 18.47 -12.22 -10.63
N GLN A 147 17.45 -11.96 -9.83
CA GLN A 147 17.14 -12.70 -8.61
C GLN A 147 16.25 -13.91 -8.88
N THR A 148 16.27 -14.86 -7.93
CA THR A 148 15.38 -16.02 -7.93
C THR A 148 14.64 -16.11 -6.60
N CYS A 149 13.32 -15.98 -6.63
CA CYS A 149 12.46 -15.89 -5.45
C CYS A 149 11.21 -16.77 -5.60
N SER A 150 10.51 -17.08 -4.52
CA SER A 150 9.14 -17.61 -4.53
C SER A 150 8.13 -16.47 -4.65
N LEU A 151 6.87 -16.79 -4.97
CA LEU A 151 5.79 -15.79 -4.97
C LEU A 151 5.63 -15.13 -3.58
N ASP A 152 5.80 -15.91 -2.51
CA ASP A 152 5.60 -15.45 -1.14
C ASP A 152 6.72 -14.51 -0.70
N GLU A 153 7.98 -14.83 -1.05
CA GLU A 153 9.14 -13.95 -0.85
C GLU A 153 8.95 -12.60 -1.59
N ILE A 154 8.45 -12.66 -2.83
CA ILE A 154 8.18 -11.46 -3.64
C ILE A 154 7.06 -10.62 -3.01
N TYR A 155 5.97 -11.27 -2.62
CA TYR A 155 4.79 -10.60 -2.09
C TYR A 155 5.07 -9.95 -0.74
N GLU A 156 5.71 -10.67 0.18
CA GLU A 156 5.99 -10.17 1.52
C GLU A 156 6.93 -8.97 1.49
N SER A 157 8.01 -9.02 0.73
CA SER A 157 8.98 -7.93 0.68
C SER A 157 8.54 -6.73 -0.15
N HIS A 158 7.78 -6.93 -1.24
CA HIS A 158 7.40 -5.84 -2.14
C HIS A 158 6.07 -5.18 -1.79
N SER A 159 5.12 -5.89 -1.20
CA SER A 159 3.72 -5.43 -1.10
C SER A 159 3.44 -4.44 0.02
N VAL A 160 4.32 -4.33 1.02
CA VAL A 160 4.14 -3.44 2.16
C VAL A 160 4.09 -1.99 1.67
N GLY A 161 3.06 -1.27 2.10
CA GLY A 161 2.81 0.12 1.72
C GLY A 161 2.33 0.33 0.27
N LYS A 162 2.10 -0.73 -0.50
CA LYS A 162 1.60 -0.66 -1.89
C LYS A 162 0.17 -1.21 -2.00
N PRO A 163 -0.65 -0.81 -2.98
CA PRO A 163 -2.05 -1.25 -3.07
C PRO A 163 -2.22 -2.72 -3.50
N TYR A 164 -1.16 -3.35 -4.03
CA TYR A 164 -1.25 -4.67 -4.63
C TYR A 164 -1.47 -5.80 -3.60
N ILE A 165 -2.47 -6.63 -3.86
CA ILE A 165 -2.75 -7.88 -3.14
C ILE A 165 -2.10 -9.07 -3.83
N LYS A 166 -1.97 -10.22 -3.14
CA LYS A 166 -1.25 -11.40 -3.64
C LYS A 166 -1.73 -11.88 -5.02
N LYS A 167 -3.03 -11.70 -5.31
CA LYS A 167 -3.63 -11.98 -6.62
C LYS A 167 -2.97 -11.17 -7.75
N ASN A 168 -2.69 -9.88 -7.53
CA ASN A 168 -2.06 -9.01 -8.53
C ASN A 168 -0.64 -9.47 -8.87
N TYR A 169 0.13 -9.94 -7.87
CA TYR A 169 1.46 -10.48 -8.11
C TYR A 169 1.41 -11.74 -8.97
N ARG A 170 0.50 -12.67 -8.67
CA ARG A 170 0.30 -13.88 -9.47
C ARG A 170 -0.04 -13.54 -10.92
N GLU A 171 -0.94 -12.57 -11.12
CA GLU A 171 -1.34 -12.14 -12.46
C GLU A 171 -0.18 -11.46 -13.21
N ALA A 172 0.53 -10.54 -12.56
CA ALA A 172 1.71 -9.89 -13.14
C ALA A 172 2.77 -10.92 -13.53
N LEU A 173 3.08 -11.88 -12.66
CA LEU A 173 4.05 -12.95 -12.93
C LEU A 173 3.60 -13.86 -14.07
N ASN A 174 2.31 -14.21 -14.15
CA ASN A 174 1.78 -14.96 -15.28
C ASN A 174 2.00 -14.22 -16.61
N THR A 175 1.74 -12.90 -16.63
CA THR A 175 1.99 -12.07 -17.82
C THR A 175 3.48 -12.00 -18.17
N LEU A 176 4.35 -11.78 -17.18
CA LEU A 176 5.80 -11.70 -17.36
C LEU A 176 6.39 -13.03 -17.84
N GLU A 177 5.88 -14.16 -17.33
CA GLU A 177 6.30 -15.49 -17.74
C GLU A 177 5.87 -15.79 -19.18
N ALA A 178 4.65 -15.42 -19.56
CA ALA A 178 4.17 -15.54 -20.93
C ALA A 178 4.98 -14.68 -21.91
N ALA A 179 5.45 -13.50 -21.47
CA ALA A 179 6.37 -12.64 -22.23
C ALA A 179 7.84 -13.11 -22.18
N GLY A 180 8.13 -14.19 -21.46
CA GLY A 180 9.49 -14.72 -21.30
C GLY A 180 10.44 -13.78 -20.54
N GLN A 181 9.93 -12.82 -19.77
CA GLN A 181 10.75 -11.92 -18.95
C GLN A 181 11.15 -12.54 -17.61
N VAL A 182 10.37 -13.52 -17.15
CA VAL A 182 10.70 -14.40 -16.03
C VAL A 182 10.57 -15.86 -16.46
N SER A 183 11.30 -16.75 -15.80
CA SER A 183 11.09 -18.19 -15.88
C SER A 183 10.65 -18.70 -14.52
N ALA A 184 9.87 -19.79 -14.50
CA ALA A 184 9.51 -20.42 -13.24
C ALA A 184 9.61 -21.94 -13.35
N TYR A 185 10.14 -22.57 -12.30
CA TYR A 185 10.41 -24.00 -12.28
C TYR A 185 10.10 -24.58 -10.90
N SER A 186 9.72 -25.86 -10.87
CA SER A 186 9.48 -26.58 -9.62
C SER A 186 10.76 -27.23 -9.13
N THR A 187 11.06 -27.04 -7.85
CA THR A 187 12.16 -27.73 -7.15
C THR A 187 11.81 -29.19 -6.83
N LYS A 188 10.56 -29.60 -7.05
CA LYS A 188 10.04 -30.96 -6.78
C LYS A 188 9.65 -31.72 -8.06
N GLY A 189 10.10 -31.25 -9.23
CA GLY A 189 9.81 -31.87 -10.52
C GLY A 189 8.89 -31.01 -11.39
N THR A 190 7.65 -31.46 -11.62
CA THR A 190 6.71 -30.75 -12.50
C THR A 190 5.96 -29.64 -11.75
N ARG A 191 5.45 -28.66 -12.50
CA ARG A 191 4.52 -27.64 -12.00
C ARG A 191 3.33 -27.48 -12.94
N ARG A 192 2.19 -27.09 -12.38
CA ARG A 192 1.07 -26.57 -13.18
C ARG A 192 1.40 -25.15 -13.64
N LYS A 193 1.33 -24.91 -14.95
CA LYS A 193 1.54 -23.56 -15.54
C LYS A 193 0.56 -22.55 -14.91
N GLY A 194 1.05 -21.35 -14.62
CA GLY A 194 0.27 -20.28 -14.00
C GLY A 194 0.04 -20.41 -12.48
N THR A 195 0.72 -21.35 -11.83
CA THR A 195 0.70 -21.52 -10.37
C THR A 195 2.09 -21.39 -9.78
N TYR A 196 2.15 -20.83 -8.56
CA TYR A 196 3.38 -20.58 -7.81
C TYR A 196 3.22 -21.02 -6.34
N PRO A 197 3.04 -22.32 -6.08
CA PRO A 197 3.17 -22.85 -4.72
C PRO A 197 4.61 -22.71 -4.22
N ASP A 198 4.85 -22.89 -2.92
CA ASP A 198 6.14 -22.61 -2.26
C ASP A 198 7.37 -23.29 -2.88
N HIS A 199 7.16 -24.46 -3.51
CA HIS A 199 8.23 -25.21 -4.17
C HIS A 199 8.58 -24.70 -5.57
N VAL A 200 7.85 -23.72 -6.10
CA VAL A 200 8.13 -23.07 -7.39
C VAL A 200 8.99 -21.84 -7.15
N LYS A 201 10.13 -21.80 -7.84
CA LYS A 201 11.03 -20.66 -7.87
C LYS A 201 10.85 -19.91 -9.19
N ILE A 202 10.91 -18.59 -9.09
CA ILE A 202 10.70 -17.62 -10.15
C ILE A 202 12.03 -16.90 -10.34
N GLN A 203 12.62 -17.04 -11.51
CA GLN A 203 13.87 -16.39 -11.88
C GLN A 203 13.57 -15.22 -12.81
N PHE A 204 13.99 -14.03 -12.39
CA PHE A 204 13.93 -12.82 -13.21
C PHE A 204 15.18 -12.74 -14.09
N LYS A 205 15.01 -12.33 -15.34
CA LYS A 205 16.16 -12.07 -16.21
C LYS A 205 17.04 -10.97 -15.62
N GLY A 206 18.35 -11.11 -15.75
CA GLY A 206 19.28 -10.02 -15.43
C GLY A 206 19.03 -8.83 -16.36
N GLY A 207 19.14 -7.61 -15.83
CA GLY A 207 19.22 -6.42 -16.66
C GLY A 207 20.41 -6.52 -17.61
N ILE A 208 20.23 -6.08 -18.86
CA ILE A 208 21.34 -5.89 -19.80
C ILE A 208 22.18 -4.72 -19.33
#